data_AF-A0A839LKY8-F1
#
_entry.id   AF-A0A839LKY8-F1
#
_cell.length_a   1.000
_cell.length_b   1.000
_cell.length_c   1.000
_cell.angle_alpha   90.00
_cell.angle_beta   90.00
_cell.angle_gamma   90.00
#
_symmetry.space_group_name_H-M   'P 1'
#
loop_
_entity.id
_entity.type
_entity.pdbx_description
1 polymer ?
#
loop_
_entity_poly.entity_id
_entity_poly.type
_entity_poly.pdbx_seq_one_letter_code
_entity_poly.pdbx_strand_id
1 'polypeptide(L)'
;MASPGKKSFLLRLPPELWDEIERLAARELRSSNAQIEYLLREALQRRGIRLDTAPAAKRGRPPREAGGGDENPEIEKGEDR
;
A
#
# COMPACT_ATOMS: atom_id res chain seq x y z
N MET A 1 -10.82 4.43 -2.24
CA MET A 1 -11.14 4.30 -0.81
C MET A 1 -10.01 3.53 -0.13
N ALA A 2 -9.37 4.11 0.88
CA ALA A 2 -8.36 3.40 1.67
C ALA A 2 -9.00 2.16 2.31
N SER A 3 -8.29 1.02 2.26
CA SER A 3 -8.77 -0.19 2.92
C SER A 3 -8.70 0.02 4.44
N PRO A 4 -9.79 -0.22 5.20
CA PRO A 4 -9.77 -0.09 6.65
C PRO A 4 -8.64 -0.93 7.26
N GLY A 5 -7.89 -0.35 8.20
CA GLY A 5 -6.77 -1.02 8.88
C GLY A 5 -5.47 -1.10 8.09
N LYS A 6 -5.37 -0.46 6.91
CA LYS A 6 -4.10 -0.35 6.17
C LYS A 6 -3.52 1.06 6.29
N LYS A 7 -2.24 1.14 6.69
CA LYS A 7 -1.50 2.40 6.70
C LYS A 7 -1.11 2.79 5.27
N SER A 8 -1.53 3.97 4.84
CA SER A 8 -1.08 4.56 3.57
C SER A 8 0.16 5.40 3.83
N PHE A 9 1.19 5.25 3.00
CA PHE A 9 2.42 6.03 3.08
C PHE A 9 3.02 6.22 1.69
N LEU A 10 3.74 7.33 1.50
CA LEU A 10 4.48 7.57 0.28
C LEU A 10 5.76 6.74 0.28
N LEU A 11 5.90 5.86 -0.70
CA LEU A 11 7.07 5.02 -0.89
C LEU A 11 7.89 5.56 -2.07
N ARG A 12 9.15 5.90 -1.83
CA ARG A 12 10.08 6.32 -2.89
C ARG A 12 10.83 5.08 -3.40
N LEU A 13 10.68 4.76 -4.68
CA LEU A 13 11.36 3.65 -5.34
C LEU A 13 12.05 4.15 -6.61
N PRO A 14 13.22 3.57 -6.96
CA PRO A 14 13.75 3.71 -8.32
C PRO A 14 12.75 3.19 -9.35
N PRO A 15 12.60 3.84 -10.52
CA PRO A 15 11.64 3.41 -11.54
C PRO A 15 11.92 1.98 -12.04
N GLU A 16 13.18 1.58 -12.16
CA GLU A 16 13.56 0.25 -12.62
C GLU A 16 13.10 -0.85 -11.65
N LEU A 17 13.12 -0.54 -10.34
CA LEU A 17 12.62 -1.46 -9.32
C LEU A 17 11.09 -1.57 -9.38
N TRP A 18 10.40 -0.47 -9.68
CA TRP A 18 8.96 -0.47 -9.84
C TRP A 18 8.53 -1.36 -11.01
N ASP A 19 9.20 -1.24 -12.16
CA ASP A 19 8.90 -2.02 -13.36
C ASP A 19 9.03 -3.54 -13.12
N GLU A 20 10.06 -3.96 -12.39
CA GLU A 20 10.24 -5.38 -12.05
C GLU A 20 9.18 -5.88 -11.06
N ILE A 21 8.76 -5.05 -10.10
CA ILE A 21 7.65 -5.38 -9.18
C ILE A 21 6.35 -5.53 -9.95
N GLU A 22 6.05 -4.62 -10.90
CA GLU A 22 4.85 -4.71 -11.74
C GLU A 22 4.85 -5.97 -12.60
N ARG A 23 5.99 -6.28 -13.24
CA ARG A 23 6.13 -7.49 -14.03
C ARG A 23 5.93 -8.75 -13.20
N LEU A 24 6.49 -8.80 -11.99
CA LEU A 24 6.31 -9.93 -11.07
C LEU A 24 4.85 -10.05 -10.62
N ALA A 25 4.22 -8.94 -10.24
CA ALA A 25 2.82 -8.89 -9.84
C ALA A 25 1.89 -9.39 -10.95
N ALA A 26 2.13 -8.98 -12.20
CA ALA A 26 1.38 -9.44 -13.37
C ALA A 26 1.51 -10.96 -13.58
N ARG A 27 2.71 -11.52 -13.41
CA ARG A 27 2.96 -12.98 -13.51
C ARG A 27 2.24 -13.77 -12.41
N GLU A 28 2.11 -13.21 -11.22
CA GLU A 28 1.44 -13.86 -10.08
C GLU A 28 -0.06 -13.52 -9.97
N LEU A 29 -0.62 -12.80 -10.94
CA LEU A 29 -2.01 -12.34 -10.94
C LEU A 29 -2.38 -11.54 -9.68
N ARG A 30 -1.45 -10.71 -9.19
CA ARG A 30 -1.64 -9.80 -8.06
C ARG A 30 -1.60 -8.35 -8.51
N SER A 31 -2.21 -7.47 -7.71
CA SER A 31 -1.93 -6.04 -7.85
C SER A 31 -0.53 -5.73 -7.33
N SER A 32 0.09 -4.67 -7.83
CA SER A 32 1.42 -4.22 -7.39
C SER A 32 1.48 -4.00 -5.87
N ASN A 33 0.42 -3.43 -5.27
CA ASN A 33 0.35 -3.25 -3.81
C ASN A 33 0.28 -4.59 -3.05
N ALA A 34 -0.45 -5.59 -3.57
CA ALA A 34 -0.51 -6.91 -2.95
C ALA A 34 0.84 -7.64 -3.08
N GLN A 35 1.55 -7.44 -4.20
CA GLN A 35 2.89 -7.98 -4.39
C GLN A 35 3.90 -7.35 -3.43
N ILE A 36 3.87 -6.02 -3.26
CA ILE A 36 4.72 -5.31 -2.28
C ILE A 36 4.46 -5.84 -0.87
N GLU A 37 3.20 -5.99 -0.47
CA GLU A 37 2.86 -6.55 0.84
C GLU A 37 3.43 -7.96 1.01
N TYR A 38 3.30 -8.82 -0.01
CA TYR A 38 3.84 -10.18 0.02
C TYR A 38 5.36 -10.20 0.19
N LEU A 39 6.09 -9.44 -0.63
CA LEU A 39 7.56 -9.34 -0.57
C LEU A 39 8.06 -8.83 0.79
N LEU A 40 7.37 -7.84 1.37
CA LEU A 40 7.72 -7.32 2.70
C LEU A 40 7.49 -8.36 3.79
N ARG A 41 6.38 -9.10 3.77
CA ARG A 41 6.10 -10.18 4.71
C ARG A 41 7.14 -11.29 4.60
N GLU A 42 7.49 -11.68 3.38
CA GLU A 42 8.52 -12.68 3.12
C GLU A 42 9.89 -12.23 3.63
N ALA A 43 10.28 -10.98 3.37
CA ALA A 43 11.55 -10.43 3.83
C ALA A 43 11.66 -10.39 5.36
N LEU A 44 10.57 -10.07 6.06
CA LEU A 44 10.51 -10.11 7.53
C LEU A 44 10.59 -11.54 8.05
N GLN A 45 9.87 -12.48 7.44
CA GLN A 45 9.90 -13.89 7.81
C GLN A 45 11.31 -14.48 7.66
N ARG A 46 12.02 -14.16 6.57
CA ARG A 46 13.42 -14.58 6.34
C ARG A 46 14.38 -14.06 7.43
N ARG A 47 14.01 -12.96 8.11
CA ARG A 47 14.75 -12.39 9.25
C ARG A 47 14.26 -12.92 10.60
N GLY A 48 13.33 -13.87 10.62
CA GLY A 48 12.75 -14.43 11.83
C GLY A 48 11.70 -13.53 12.51
N ILE A 49 11.27 -12.44 11.85
CA ILE A 49 10.28 -11.51 12.40
C ILE A 49 8.89 -12.03 12.03
N ARG A 50 8.09 -12.40 13.04
CA ARG A 50 6.70 -12.81 12.85
C ARG A 50 5.77 -11.59 12.91
N LEU A 51 4.82 -11.55 12.00
CA LEU A 51 3.72 -10.59 12.04
C LEU A 51 2.51 -11.30 12.65
N ASP A 52 1.92 -10.73 13.69
CA ASP A 52 0.64 -11.20 14.20
C ASP A 52 -0.42 -10.97 13.13
N THR A 53 -0.90 -12.03 12.50
CA THR A 53 -1.95 -11.94 11.48
C THR A 53 -3.22 -11.43 12.14
N ALA A 54 -3.59 -10.18 11.83
CA ALA A 54 -4.94 -9.70 12.12
C ALA A 54 -5.97 -10.64 11.45
N PRO A 55 -7.09 -10.96 12.10
CA PRO A 55 -8.10 -11.85 11.54
C PRO A 55 -8.54 -11.31 10.18
N ALA A 56 -8.56 -12.18 9.17
CA ALA A 56 -8.99 -11.83 7.82
C ALA A 56 -10.33 -11.08 7.89
N ALA A 57 -10.35 -9.83 7.43
CA ALA A 57 -11.57 -9.04 7.38
C ALA A 57 -12.64 -9.87 6.66
N LYS A 58 -13.73 -10.19 7.37
CA LYS A 58 -14.83 -11.02 6.84
C LYS A 58 -15.24 -10.44 5.49
N ARG A 59 -15.22 -11.26 4.44
CA ARG A 59 -15.73 -10.87 3.11
C ARG A 59 -17.21 -10.54 3.25
N GLY A 60 -17.52 -9.26 3.08
CA GLY A 60 -18.85 -8.70 3.21
C GLY A 60 -18.70 -7.21 3.44
N ARG A 61 -18.84 -6.43 2.38
CA ARG A 61 -18.82 -4.96 2.32
C ARG A 61 -19.15 -4.29 3.67
N PRO A 62 -18.23 -3.50 4.28
CA PRO A 62 -18.60 -2.70 5.44
C PRO A 62 -19.63 -1.62 5.00
N PRO A 63 -20.64 -1.31 5.83
CA PRO A 63 -21.55 -0.19 5.60
C PRO A 63 -20.75 1.11 5.48
N ARG A 64 -21.16 1.99 4.56
CA ARG A 64 -20.53 3.30 4.38
C ARG A 64 -20.97 4.20 5.53
N GLU A 65 -20.07 4.46 6.47
CA GLU A 65 -20.19 5.57 7.42
C GLU A 65 -19.03 6.55 7.27
N ALA A 66 -19.36 7.80 7.58
CA ALA A 66 -18.80 9.02 7.05
C ALA A 66 -17.77 9.68 7.99
N GLY A 67 -16.92 10.55 7.43
CA GLY A 67 -16.34 11.70 8.13
C GLY A 67 -14.88 11.57 8.61
N GLY A 68 -14.09 12.61 8.30
CA GLY A 68 -12.73 12.89 8.78
C GLY A 68 -11.67 12.50 7.74
N GLY A 69 -11.08 13.40 6.95
CA GLY A 69 -10.55 14.71 7.31
C GLY A 69 -9.04 14.57 7.32
N ASP A 70 -8.40 14.75 6.15
CA ASP A 70 -6.95 14.98 6.07
C ASP A 70 -6.75 16.05 4.99
N GLU A 71 -6.71 17.27 5.49
CA GLU A 71 -6.22 18.47 4.85
C GLU A 71 -4.80 18.24 4.32
N ASN A 72 -4.66 18.11 3.01
CA ASN A 72 -3.34 18.23 2.40
C ASN A 72 -3.11 19.74 2.17
N PRO A 73 -2.09 20.38 2.79
CA PRO A 73 -1.86 21.79 2.55
C PRO A 73 -1.53 21.98 1.07
N GLU A 74 -2.32 22.81 0.40
CA GLU A 74 -2.04 23.28 -0.95
C GLU A 74 -0.66 23.93 -0.94
N ILE A 75 0.32 23.23 -1.52
CA ILE A 75 1.63 23.80 -1.80
C ILE A 75 1.39 24.82 -2.91
N GLU A 76 1.31 26.09 -2.50
CA GLU A 76 1.27 27.26 -3.37
C GLU A 76 2.32 27.11 -4.47
N LYS A 77 1.85 27.04 -5.71
CA LYS A 77 2.71 27.25 -6.87
C LYS A 77 2.98 28.76 -7.00
N GLY A 78 3.94 29.27 -6.23
CA GLY A 78 4.87 30.29 -6.74
C GLY A 78 6.04 29.54 -7.39
N GLU A 79 6.63 29.92 -8.51
CA GLU A 79 6.60 31.14 -9.32
C GLU A 79 7.32 30.72 -10.64
N ASP A 80 7.08 31.41 -11.74
CA ASP A 80 8.12 31.98 -12.64
C ASP A 80 7.55 32.21 -14.06
N ARG A 81 6.97 33.41 -14.27
CA ARG A 81 7.05 34.23 -15.49
C ARG A 81 6.77 35.68 -15.14
#